data_AF-A0A6G7WVV6-F1
#
_entry.id   AF-A0A6G7WVV6-F1
#
_cell.length_a   1.000
_cell.length_b   1.000
_cell.length_c   1.000
_cell.angle_alpha   90.00
_cell.angle_beta   90.00
_cell.angle_gamma   90.00
#
_symmetry.space_group_name_H-M   'P 1'
#
loop_
_entity.id
_entity.type
_entity.pdbx_description
1 polymer ?
#
loop_
_entity_poly.entity_id
_entity_poly.type
_entity_poly.pdbx_seq_one_letter_code
_entity_poly.pdbx_strand_id
1 'polypeptide(L)' 'MKWFTIAGVKEEVRKIQWPSSKETRRNTVIAISFILFFVAYFILTEFVLVWALRLLGIGA' A
#
# COMPACT_ATOMS: atom_id res chain seq x y z
N MET A 1 -15.87 13.92 32.98
CA MET A 1 -15.93 12.87 31.93
C MET A 1 -16.77 13.31 30.71
N LYS A 2 -16.51 14.50 30.13
CA LYS A 2 -17.27 14.98 28.93
C LYS A 2 -16.49 14.89 27.62
N TRP A 3 -15.17 14.67 27.68
CA TRP A 3 -14.29 14.61 26.50
C TRP A 3 -14.49 13.36 25.63
N PHE A 4 -15.10 12.30 26.18
CA PHE A 4 -15.38 11.03 25.48
C PHE A 4 -16.84 10.94 24.97
N THR A 5 -17.54 12.08 24.85
CA THR A 5 -18.84 12.08 24.19
C THR A 5 -18.65 12.08 22.67
N ILE A 6 -19.50 11.35 21.93
CA ILE A 6 -19.49 11.33 20.45
C ILE A 6 -19.55 12.75 19.88
N ALA A 7 -20.24 13.66 20.57
CA ALA A 7 -20.29 15.09 20.25
C ALA A 7 -18.92 15.78 20.34
N GLY A 8 -18.14 15.52 21.40
CA GLY A 8 -16.79 16.07 21.58
C GLY A 8 -15.78 15.53 20.55
N VAL A 9 -15.87 14.24 20.22
CA VAL A 9 -15.04 13.63 19.15
C VAL A 9 -15.36 14.24 17.78
N LYS A 10 -16.65 14.47 17.49
CA LYS A 10 -17.07 15.13 16.24
C LYS A 10 -16.55 16.56 16.13
N GLU A 11 -16.55 17.32 17.23
CA GLU A 11 -15.96 18.66 17.22
C GLU A 11 -14.45 18.62 16.94
N GLU A 12 -13.73 17.69 17.56
CA GLU A 12 -12.29 17.58 17.37
C GLU A 12 -11.91 17.12 15.97
N VAL A 13 -12.64 16.14 15.42
CA VAL A 13 -12.51 15.66 14.04
C VAL A 13 -12.70 16.77 13.01
N ARG A 14 -13.57 17.74 13.29
CA ARG A 14 -13.81 18.89 12.40
C ARG A 14 -12.68 19.92 12.41
N LYS A 15 -11.87 19.97 13.48
CA LYS A 15 -10.69 20.85 13.56
C LYS A 15 -9.51 20.31 12.77
N ILE A 16 -9.49 19.00 12.51
CA ILE A 16 -8.46 18.34 11.70
C ILE A 16 -8.57 18.83 10.25
N GLN A 17 -7.45 19.25 9.67
CA GLN A 17 -7.36 19.58 8.25
C GLN A 17 -7.33 18.28 7.45
N TRP A 18 -8.49 17.86 6.94
CA TRP A 18 -8.60 16.67 6.11
C TRP A 18 -7.93 16.90 4.75
N PRO A 19 -7.23 15.88 4.21
CA PRO A 19 -6.60 15.99 2.91
C PRO A 19 -7.65 16.28 1.84
N SER A 20 -7.30 17.14 0.88
CA SER A 20 -8.17 17.41 -0.27
C SER A 20 -8.36 16.14 -1.10
N SER A 21 -9.51 16.00 -1.78
CA SER A 21 -9.77 14.84 -2.65
C SER A 21 -8.68 14.63 -3.71
N LYS A 22 -8.04 15.72 -4.17
CA LYS A 22 -6.91 15.66 -5.10
C LYS A 22 -5.67 15.03 -4.47
N GLU A 23 -5.36 15.41 -3.24
CA GLU A 23 -4.21 14.88 -2.50
C GLU A 23 -4.41 13.41 -2.13
N THR A 24 -5.61 13.04 -1.67
CA THR A 24 -5.97 11.66 -1.40
C THR A 24 -5.81 10.79 -2.66
N ARG A 25 -6.35 11.24 -3.80
CA ARG A 25 -6.20 10.50 -5.08
C ARG A 25 -4.73 10.36 -5.48
N ARG A 26 -3.92 11.41 -5.35
CA ARG A 26 -2.48 11.35 -5.64
C ARG A 26 -1.79 10.31 -4.76
N ASN A 27 -2.04 10.33 -3.45
CA ASN A 27 -1.41 9.40 -2.51
C ASN A 27 -1.84 7.95 -2.78
N THR A 28 -3.12 7.72 -3.10
CA THR A 28 -3.62 6.40 -3.51
C THR A 28 -2.94 5.90 -4.79
N VAL A 29 -2.80 6.76 -5.81
CA VAL A 29 -2.12 6.38 -7.06
C VAL A 29 -0.66 6.02 -6.80
N ILE A 30 0.05 6.80 -5.97
CA ILE A 30 1.45 6.50 -5.60
C ILE A 30 1.54 5.13 -4.92
N ALA A 31 0.67 4.85 -3.95
CA ALA A 31 0.65 3.58 -3.24
C ALA A 31 0.36 2.40 -4.17
N ILE A 32 -0.63 2.53 -5.06
CA ILE A 32 -0.98 1.49 -6.03
C ILE A 32 0.17 1.25 -7.02
N SER A 33 0.77 2.32 -7.55
CA SER A 33 1.92 2.21 -8.45
C SER A 33 3.11 1.51 -7.80
N PHE A 34 3.37 1.79 -6.52
CA PHE A 34 4.42 1.12 -5.76
C PHE A 34 4.12 -0.38 -5.61
N ILE A 35 2.89 -0.74 -5.23
CA ILE A 35 2.47 -2.15 -5.11
C ILE A 35 2.65 -2.87 -6.46
N LEU A 36 2.16 -2.29 -7.55
CA LEU A 36 2.27 -2.89 -8.89
C LEU A 36 3.72 -3.11 -9.32
N PHE A 37 4.61 -2.17 -8.98
CA PHE A 37 6.04 -2.32 -9.24
C PHE A 37 6.61 -3.54 -8.51
N PHE A 38 6.30 -3.71 -7.23
CA PHE A 38 6.78 -4.87 -6.46
C PHE A 38 6.17 -6.19 -6.92
N VAL A 39 4.90 -6.19 -7.33
CA VAL A 39 4.28 -7.38 -7.94
C VAL A 39 5.06 -7.81 -9.18
N ALA A 40 5.37 -6.89 -10.09
CA ALA A 40 6.16 -7.19 -11.27
C ALA A 40 7.57 -7.69 -10.91
N TYR A 41 8.22 -7.05 -9.94
CA TYR A 41 9.54 -7.45 -9.45
C TYR A 41 9.54 -8.87 -8.87
N PHE A 42 8.55 -9.24 -8.06
CA PHE A 42 8.46 -10.57 -7.46
C PHE A 42 8.22 -11.66 -8.52
N ILE A 43 7.33 -11.41 -9.48
CA ILE A 43 7.09 -12.34 -10.59
C ILE A 43 8.39 -12.55 -11.39
N LEU A 44 9.11 -11.48 -11.70
CA LEU A 44 10.39 -11.57 -12.41
C LEU A 44 11.43 -12.34 -11.61
N THR A 45 11.51 -12.08 -10.30
CA THR A 45 12.44 -12.79 -9.41
C THR A 45 12.12 -14.27 -9.32
N GLU A 46 10.84 -14.64 -9.21
CA GLU A 46 10.40 -16.03 -9.22
C GLU A 46 10.79 -16.73 -10.52
N PHE A 47 10.57 -16.08 -11.66
CA PHE A 47 10.97 -16.62 -12.96
C PHE A 47 12.49 -16.86 -13.04
N VAL A 48 13.30 -15.90 -12.61
CA VAL A 48 14.76 -16.01 -12.58
C VAL A 48 15.20 -17.14 -11.64
N LEU A 49 14.59 -17.26 -10.46
CA LEU A 49 14.90 -18.32 -9.50
C LEU A 49 14.55 -19.71 -10.05
N VAL A 50 13.36 -19.88 -10.65
CA VAL A 50 12.95 -21.15 -11.28
C VAL A 50 13.92 -21.51 -12.41
N TRP A 51 14.32 -20.53 -13.22
CA TRP A 51 15.28 -20.75 -14.29
C TRP A 51 16.66 -21.17 -13.75
N ALA A 52 17.14 -20.50 -12.69
CA ALA A 52 18.40 -20.85 -12.04
C ALA A 52 18.36 -22.25 -11.38
N LEU A 53 17.25 -22.61 -10.72
CA LEU A 53 17.07 -23.93 -10.11
C LEU A 53 17.06 -25.05 -11.16
N ARG A 54 16.37 -24.82 -12.29
CA ARG A 54 16.39 -25.74 -13.44
C ARG A 54 17.80 -25.94 -14.00
N LEU A 55 18.60 -24.87 -14.08
CA LEU A 55 20.01 -24.97 -14.50
C LEU A 55 20.87 -25.78 -13.52
N LEU A 56 20.58 -25.70 -12.23
CA LEU A 56 21.26 -26.48 -11.19
C LEU A 56 20.78 -27.95 -11.10
N GLY A 57 19.83 -28.36 -11.95
CA GLY A 57 19.31 -29.73 -12.00
C GLY A 57 18.36 -30.08 -10.85
N ILE A 58 17.91 -29.10 -10.07
CA ILE A 58 16.97 -29.27 -8.97
C ILE A 58 15.60 -28.81 -9.44
N GLY A 59 14.67 -29.75 -9.60
CA GLY A 59 13.31 -29.49 -10.10
C GLY A 59 13.17 -29.84 -11.59
N ALA A 60 12.89 -31.12 -11.86
CA ALA A 60 12.14 -31.55 -13.03
C ALA A 60 10.65 -31.29 -12.78
#